data_AF-A0A822XEL6-F1
#
_entry.id   AF-A0A822XEL6-F1
#
_cell.length_a   1.000
_cell.length_b   1.000
_cell.length_c   1.000
_cell.angle_alpha   90.00
_cell.angle_beta   90.00
_cell.angle_gamma   90.00
#
_symmetry.space_group_name_H-M   'P 1'
#
loop_
_entity.id
_entity.type
_entity.pdbx_description
1 polymer ?
#
loop_
_entity_poly.entity_id
_entity_poly.type
_entity_poly.pdbx_seq_one_letter_code
_entity_poly.pdbx_strand_id
1 'polypeptide(L)'
;MESGLSSMSLEFRDVGLTEKLHYSSAVAFLVYTLILAILRTFNVRDEAARVLVAAPLIAFVTTHILYLNFYKLDYGLNMKVCLIIGIAQLLLWAVWAVLAHHPSRLKLWIVVMGGGLAMLLGVYDFPPHRGFVDVHALQHAATIPLSYLSWSFIKDDAEFRTLNLVKKVK
;
A
#
# COMPACT_ATOMS: atom_id res chain seq x y z
N MET A 1 15.65 -19.60 -40.49
CA MET A 1 15.33 -20.14 -39.14
C MET A 1 15.79 -19.15 -38.06
N GLU A 2 15.56 -17.85 -38.25
CA GLU A 2 16.07 -16.78 -37.37
C GLU A 2 14.96 -15.85 -36.84
N SER A 3 13.69 -16.10 -37.19
CA SER A 3 12.55 -15.28 -36.76
C SER A 3 11.89 -15.75 -35.46
N GLY A 4 12.23 -16.94 -34.94
CA GLY A 4 11.66 -17.50 -33.71
C GLY A 4 12.50 -17.26 -32.44
N LEU A 5 13.79 -16.93 -32.60
CA LEU A 5 14.68 -16.64 -31.46
C LEU A 5 14.43 -15.22 -30.91
N SER A 6 14.06 -14.28 -31.79
CA SER A 6 13.75 -12.90 -31.44
C SER A 6 12.46 -12.80 -30.64
N SER A 7 11.39 -13.53 -31.00
CA SER A 7 10.13 -13.54 -30.23
C SER A 7 10.30 -14.17 -28.84
N MET A 8 10.98 -15.32 -28.74
CA MET A 8 11.21 -15.96 -27.45
C MET A 8 12.09 -15.11 -26.52
N SER A 9 13.09 -14.41 -27.07
CA SER A 9 13.88 -13.44 -26.29
C SER A 9 13.09 -12.19 -25.90
N LEU A 10 12.13 -11.76 -26.72
CA LEU A 10 11.22 -10.65 -26.43
C LEU A 10 10.23 -11.04 -25.34
N GLU A 11 9.58 -12.21 -25.42
CA GLU A 11 8.67 -12.69 -24.38
C GLU A 11 9.39 -12.92 -23.04
N PHE A 12 10.61 -13.48 -23.03
CA PHE A 12 11.41 -13.58 -21.79
C PHE A 12 11.85 -12.22 -21.25
N ARG A 13 12.17 -11.26 -22.13
CA ARG A 13 12.53 -9.89 -21.75
C ARG A 13 11.32 -9.12 -21.22
N ASP A 14 10.15 -9.33 -21.82
CA ASP A 14 8.90 -8.70 -21.43
C ASP A 14 8.41 -9.26 -20.09
N VAL A 15 8.57 -10.56 -19.81
CA VAL A 15 8.28 -11.15 -18.49
C VAL A 15 9.15 -10.52 -17.40
N GLY A 16 10.46 -10.39 -17.63
CA GLY A 16 11.37 -9.78 -16.65
C GLY A 16 11.14 -8.27 -16.43
N LEU A 17 10.78 -7.52 -17.47
CA LEU A 17 10.42 -6.10 -17.36
C LEU A 17 9.08 -5.90 -16.65
N THR A 18 8.08 -6.72 -17.00
CA THR A 18 6.74 -6.69 -16.42
C THR A 18 6.80 -7.02 -14.93
N GLU A 19 7.61 -8.01 -14.55
CA GLU A 19 7.82 -8.38 -13.15
C GLU A 19 8.43 -7.24 -12.32
N LYS A 20 9.51 -6.61 -12.81
CA LYS A 20 10.12 -5.45 -12.16
C LYS A 20 9.13 -4.29 -12.00
N LEU A 21 8.30 -4.06 -13.01
CA LEU A 21 7.29 -3.01 -13.00
C LEU A 21 6.17 -3.31 -11.99
N HIS A 22 5.73 -4.56 -11.88
CA HIS A 22 4.75 -4.98 -10.87
C HIS A 22 5.26 -4.74 -9.44
N TYR A 23 6.49 -5.14 -9.12
CA TYR A 23 7.05 -4.88 -7.79
C TYR A 23 7.29 -3.40 -7.52
N SER A 24 7.79 -2.65 -8.51
CA SER A 24 8.03 -1.21 -8.40
C SER A 24 6.73 -0.44 -8.15
N SER A 25 5.68 -0.76 -8.89
CA SER A 25 4.36 -0.13 -8.74
C SER A 25 3.71 -0.47 -7.40
N ALA A 26 3.88 -1.71 -6.89
CA ALA A 26 3.39 -2.10 -5.58
C ALA A 26 4.02 -1.25 -4.45
N VAL A 27 5.36 -1.10 -4.43
CA VAL A 27 6.02 -0.25 -3.43
C VAL A 27 5.64 1.22 -3.57
N ALA A 28 5.57 1.73 -4.81
CA ALA A 28 5.15 3.11 -5.07
C ALA A 28 3.76 3.40 -4.49
N PHE A 29 2.81 2.48 -4.70
CA PHE A 29 1.46 2.60 -4.17
C PHE A 29 1.44 2.55 -2.63
N LEU A 30 2.21 1.66 -2.01
CA LEU A 30 2.31 1.59 -0.55
C LEU A 30 2.89 2.88 0.05
N VAL A 31 3.97 3.42 -0.52
CA VAL A 31 4.57 4.68 -0.03
C VAL A 31 3.62 5.86 -0.24
N TYR A 32 2.93 5.92 -1.37
CA TYR A 32 1.94 6.97 -1.62
C TYR A 32 0.81 6.94 -0.58
N THR A 33 0.24 5.77 -0.32
CA THR A 33 -0.81 5.62 0.70
C THR A 33 -0.30 5.89 2.12
N LEU A 34 0.98 5.62 2.40
CA LEU A 34 1.65 5.99 3.65
C LEU A 34 1.72 7.50 3.85
N ILE A 35 2.15 8.23 2.82
CA ILE A 35 2.18 9.70 2.86
C ILE A 35 0.79 10.24 3.21
N LEU A 36 -0.26 9.77 2.51
CA LEU A 36 -1.63 10.19 2.78
C LEU A 36 -2.07 9.90 4.23
N ALA A 37 -1.74 8.72 4.77
CA ALA A 37 -2.07 8.36 6.14
C ALA A 37 -1.36 9.28 7.16
N ILE A 38 -0.08 9.60 6.94
CA ILE A 38 0.66 10.54 7.80
C ILE A 38 0.00 11.92 7.76
N LEU A 39 -0.22 12.48 6.56
CA LEU A 39 -0.81 13.81 6.41
C LEU A 39 -2.20 13.88 7.06
N ARG A 40 -2.98 12.81 6.96
CA ARG A 40 -4.31 12.72 7.57
C ARG A 40 -4.23 12.61 9.09
N THR A 41 -3.32 11.77 9.60
CA THR A 41 -3.17 11.51 11.04
C THR A 41 -2.75 12.74 11.81
N PHE A 42 -1.75 13.47 11.30
CA PHE A 42 -1.25 14.70 11.91
C PHE A 42 -2.04 15.95 11.51
N ASN A 43 -3.07 15.81 10.66
CA ASN A 43 -3.89 16.91 10.14
C ASN A 43 -3.03 18.08 9.59
N VAL A 44 -1.98 17.74 8.83
CA VAL A 44 -1.02 18.73 8.32
C VAL A 44 -1.69 19.61 7.27
N ARG A 45 -1.93 20.88 7.63
CA ARG A 45 -2.55 21.88 6.76
C ARG A 45 -1.55 22.71 5.97
N ASP A 46 -0.36 22.89 6.55
CA ASP A 46 0.70 23.68 5.95
C ASP A 46 1.35 22.95 4.77
N GLU A 47 1.58 23.67 3.67
CA GLU A 47 2.12 23.08 2.44
C GLU A 47 3.60 22.71 2.58
N ALA A 48 4.39 23.53 3.27
CA ALA A 48 5.80 23.25 3.49
C ALA A 48 6.00 22.00 4.36
N ALA A 49 5.19 21.85 5.42
CA ALA A 49 5.20 20.65 6.24
C ALA A 49 4.79 19.38 5.45
N ARG A 50 3.85 19.49 4.49
CA ARG A 50 3.50 18.37 3.61
C ARG A 50 4.68 17.95 2.73
N VAL A 51 5.36 18.92 2.14
CA VAL A 51 6.56 18.67 1.31
C VAL A 51 7.67 18.06 2.15
N LEU A 52 7.89 18.56 3.36
CA LEU A 52 8.93 18.06 4.27
C LEU A 52 8.73 16.58 4.64
N VAL A 53 7.47 16.14 4.78
CA VAL A 53 7.12 14.74 5.04
C VAL A 53 7.20 13.89 3.77
N ALA A 54 6.68 14.40 2.64
CA ALA A 54 6.60 13.63 1.41
C ALA A 54 7.96 13.46 0.72
N ALA A 55 8.80 14.51 0.71
CA ALA A 55 10.10 14.52 0.02
C ALA A 55 11.03 13.36 0.41
N PRO A 56 11.30 13.08 1.70
CA PRO A 56 12.18 11.97 2.08
C PRO A 56 11.60 10.60 1.71
N LEU A 57 10.27 10.44 1.81
CA LEU A 57 9.60 9.19 1.44
C LEU A 57 9.61 8.96 -0.07
N ILE A 58 9.43 10.01 -0.86
CA ILE A 58 9.56 9.98 -2.32
C ILE A 58 11.01 9.65 -2.72
N ALA A 59 11.99 10.32 -2.11
CA ALA A 59 13.40 10.05 -2.38
C ALA A 59 13.77 8.59 -2.07
N PHE A 60 13.27 8.05 -0.96
CA PHE A 60 13.44 6.65 -0.59
C PHE A 60 12.85 5.71 -1.64
N VAL A 61 11.57 5.90 -2.03
CA VAL A 61 10.93 4.99 -2.97
C VAL A 61 11.56 5.05 -4.37
N THR A 62 11.95 6.25 -4.83
CA THR A 62 12.67 6.39 -6.10
C THR A 62 14.00 5.64 -6.05
N THR A 63 14.77 5.78 -4.97
CA THR A 63 16.05 5.07 -4.80
C THR A 63 15.83 3.55 -4.78
N HIS A 64 14.80 3.08 -4.06
CA HIS A 64 14.47 1.67 -3.97
C HIS A 64 14.01 1.08 -5.31
N ILE A 65 13.16 1.79 -6.05
CA ILE A 65 12.70 1.40 -7.40
C ILE A 65 13.88 1.35 -8.39
N LEU A 66 14.79 2.33 -8.33
CA LEU A 66 15.99 2.35 -9.15
C LEU A 66 16.90 1.16 -8.82
N TYR A 67 17.07 0.82 -7.54
CA TYR A 67 17.82 -0.36 -7.11
C TYR A 67 17.23 -1.65 -7.69
N LEU A 68 15.91 -1.85 -7.56
CA LEU A 68 15.23 -3.05 -8.07
C LEU A 68 15.25 -3.16 -9.60
N ASN A 69 15.16 -2.03 -10.32
CA ASN A 69 15.15 -2.03 -11.79
C ASN A 69 16.55 -2.22 -12.39
N PHE A 70 17.55 -1.48 -11.91
CA PHE A 70 18.86 -1.40 -12.55
C PHE A 70 19.92 -2.35 -11.99
N TYR A 71 19.89 -2.69 -10.70
CA TYR A 71 20.92 -3.53 -10.10
C TYR A 71 20.53 -5.01 -10.08
N LYS A 72 19.60 -5.37 -9.20
CA LYS A 72 19.13 -6.74 -9.02
C LYS A 72 17.74 -6.71 -8.42
N LEU A 73 16.83 -7.46 -9.01
CA LEU A 73 15.50 -7.68 -8.43
C LEU A 73 15.67 -8.61 -7.21
N ASP A 74 15.85 -8.02 -6.05
CA ASP A 74 15.90 -8.74 -4.77
C ASP A 74 14.50 -8.80 -4.15
N TYR A 75 13.82 -9.93 -4.36
CA TYR A 75 12.48 -10.17 -3.84
C TYR A 75 12.43 -10.10 -2.32
N GLY A 76 13.47 -10.58 -1.64
CA GLY A 76 13.53 -10.59 -0.18
C GLY A 76 13.62 -9.19 0.40
N LEU A 77 14.43 -8.32 -0.23
CA LEU A 77 14.49 -6.91 0.15
C LEU A 77 13.15 -6.20 -0.11
N ASN A 78 12.57 -6.39 -1.30
CA ASN A 78 11.29 -5.78 -1.66
C ASN A 78 10.17 -6.19 -0.70
N MET A 79 10.07 -7.48 -0.38
CA MET A 79 9.08 -8.01 0.56
C MET A 79 9.23 -7.39 1.96
N LYS A 80 10.46 -7.27 2.46
CA LYS A 80 10.74 -6.62 3.77
C LYS A 80 10.34 -5.15 3.77
N VAL A 81 10.66 -4.40 2.71
CA VAL A 81 10.29 -2.98 2.59
C VAL A 81 8.78 -2.81 2.54
N CYS A 82 8.06 -3.61 1.73
CA CYS A 82 6.60 -3.64 1.71
C CYS A 82 5.99 -3.94 3.08
N LEU A 83 6.54 -4.94 3.79
CA LEU A 83 6.07 -5.33 5.11
C LEU A 83 6.25 -4.19 6.13
N ILE A 84 7.41 -3.54 6.17
CA ILE A 84 7.67 -2.42 7.08
C ILE A 84 6.74 -1.24 6.80
N ILE A 85 6.57 -0.87 5.53
CA ILE A 85 5.67 0.23 5.12
C ILE A 85 4.23 -0.10 5.50
N GLY A 86 3.77 -1.33 5.27
CA GLY A 86 2.41 -1.73 5.60
C GLY A 86 2.15 -1.79 7.11
N ILE A 87 3.13 -2.20 7.93
CA ILE A 87 3.01 -2.13 9.40
C ILE A 87 2.90 -0.67 9.84
N ALA A 88 3.76 0.21 9.32
CA ALA A 88 3.70 1.64 9.63
C ALA A 88 2.34 2.24 9.24
N GLN A 89 1.81 1.86 8.08
CA GLN A 89 0.49 2.25 7.58
C GLN A 89 -0.63 1.82 8.54
N LEU A 90 -0.62 0.56 8.98
CA LEU A 90 -1.63 0.05 9.93
C LEU A 90 -1.56 0.76 11.28
N LEU A 91 -0.35 1.03 11.79
CA LEU A 91 -0.16 1.75 13.05
C LEU A 91 -0.68 3.19 12.96
N LEU A 92 -0.41 3.89 11.86
CA LEU A 92 -0.91 5.26 11.65
C LEU A 92 -2.44 5.29 11.60
N TRP A 93 -3.06 4.37 10.87
CA TRP A 93 -4.52 4.26 10.84
C TRP A 93 -5.11 3.89 12.21
N ALA A 94 -4.46 3.00 12.97
CA ALA A 94 -4.87 2.69 14.34
C ALA A 94 -4.81 3.92 15.25
N VAL A 95 -3.71 4.67 15.21
CA VAL A 95 -3.54 5.92 15.97
C VAL A 95 -4.62 6.92 15.59
N TRP A 96 -4.88 7.11 14.29
CA TRP A 96 -5.96 7.98 13.84
C TRP A 96 -7.33 7.50 14.31
N ALA A 97 -7.63 6.20 14.28
CA ALA A 97 -8.91 5.65 14.75
C ALA A 97 -9.15 5.87 16.24
N VAL A 98 -8.08 5.87 17.05
CA VAL A 98 -8.12 6.15 18.49
C VAL A 98 -8.32 7.64 18.76
N LEU A 99 -7.59 8.49 18.03
CA LEU A 99 -7.62 9.95 18.24
C LEU A 99 -8.84 10.63 17.60
N ALA A 100 -9.35 10.11 16.48
CA ALA A 100 -10.45 10.72 15.74
C ALA A 100 -11.81 10.27 16.29
N HIS A 101 -12.57 11.22 16.84
CA HIS A 101 -13.99 11.06 17.15
C HIS A 101 -14.86 11.13 15.87
N HIS A 102 -14.58 10.29 14.88
CA HIS A 102 -15.34 10.21 13.63
C HIS A 102 -16.38 9.07 13.67
N PRO A 103 -17.61 9.27 13.18
CA PRO A 103 -18.66 8.23 13.19
C PRO A 103 -18.27 6.98 12.40
N SER A 104 -17.46 7.11 11.35
CA SER A 104 -16.99 5.99 10.52
C SER A 104 -15.74 5.25 11.05
N ARG A 105 -15.32 5.47 12.30
CA ARG A 105 -14.12 4.83 12.89
C ARG A 105 -14.17 3.30 12.89
N LEU A 106 -15.37 2.71 12.96
CA LEU A 106 -15.54 1.25 12.98
C LEU A 106 -15.13 0.61 11.65
N LYS A 107 -15.42 1.28 10.52
CA LYS A 107 -14.95 0.84 9.19
C LYS A 107 -13.43 0.77 9.15
N LEU A 108 -12.77 1.77 9.74
CA LEU A 108 -11.31 1.83 9.80
C LEU A 108 -10.71 0.76 10.73
N TRP A 109 -11.33 0.49 11.88
CA TRP A 109 -10.91 -0.60 12.75
C TRP A 109 -11.01 -1.97 12.07
N ILE A 110 -12.07 -2.21 11.27
CA ILE A 110 -12.17 -3.43 10.45
C ILE A 110 -11.03 -3.48 9.43
N VAL A 111 -10.68 -2.35 8.81
CA VAL A 111 -9.54 -2.28 7.87
C VAL A 111 -8.21 -2.57 8.57
N VAL A 112 -7.97 -1.99 9.75
CA VAL A 112 -6.73 -2.21 10.51
C VAL A 112 -6.61 -3.65 10.98
N MET A 113 -7.68 -4.20 11.57
CA MET A 113 -7.68 -5.58 12.07
C MET A 113 -7.59 -6.58 10.91
N GLY A 114 -8.34 -6.37 9.83
CA GLY A 114 -8.32 -7.22 8.65
C GLY A 114 -6.99 -7.14 7.90
N GLY A 115 -6.40 -5.95 7.80
CA GLY A 115 -5.07 -5.75 7.21
C GLY A 115 -3.94 -6.38 8.05
N GLY A 116 -4.01 -6.26 9.38
CA GLY A 116 -3.09 -6.94 10.30
C GLY A 116 -3.20 -8.46 10.20
N LEU A 117 -4.41 -8.99 10.14
CA LEU A 117 -4.64 -10.43 9.94
C LEU A 117 -4.10 -10.91 8.59
N ALA A 118 -4.35 -10.15 7.52
CA ALA A 118 -3.82 -10.45 6.18
C ALA A 118 -2.28 -10.43 6.14
N MET A 119 -1.64 -9.53 6.89
CA MET A 119 -0.19 -9.52 7.06
C MET A 119 0.33 -10.73 7.83
N LEU A 120 -0.34 -11.12 8.92
CA LEU A 120 0.04 -12.29 9.70
C LEU A 120 -0.06 -13.57 8.86
N LEU A 121 -1.11 -13.69 8.05
CA LEU A 121 -1.25 -14.77 7.06
C LEU A 121 -0.07 -14.79 6.08
N GLY A 122 0.31 -13.64 5.52
CA GLY A 122 1.44 -13.55 4.59
C GLY A 122 2.82 -13.88 5.18
N VAL A 123 3.03 -13.71 6.50
CA VAL A 123 4.30 -14.07 7.17
C VAL A 123 4.36 -15.54 7.54
N TYR A 124 3.22 -16.18 7.78
CA TYR A 124 3.16 -17.55 8.29
C TYR A 124 3.29 -18.63 7.21
N ASP A 125 3.85 -18.25 6.05
CA ASP A 125 4.01 -19.00 4.79
C ASP A 125 4.09 -20.53 4.99
N PHE A 126 2.92 -21.18 5.02
CA PHE A 126 2.84 -22.63 5.08
C PHE A 126 2.88 -23.17 3.66
N PRO A 127 3.73 -24.17 3.35
CA PRO A 127 3.70 -24.83 2.06
C PRO A 127 2.29 -25.37 1.82
N PRO A 128 1.72 -25.23 0.60
CA PRO A 128 0.30 -25.43 0.32
C PRO A 128 -0.16 -26.75 0.90
N HIS A 129 -0.91 -26.70 2.00
CA HIS A 129 -1.43 -27.90 2.64
C HIS A 129 -2.53 -28.45 1.73
N ARG A 130 -2.14 -29.45 0.92
CA ARG A 130 -3.00 -30.21 0.01
C ARG A 130 -3.64 -29.42 -1.14
N GLY A 131 -3.00 -28.37 -1.65
CA GLY A 131 -3.36 -27.77 -2.94
C GLY A 131 -4.72 -27.05 -3.03
N PHE A 132 -5.37 -26.74 -1.90
CA PHE A 132 -6.68 -26.05 -1.89
C PHE A 132 -6.66 -24.62 -1.33
N VAL A 133 -5.72 -24.27 -0.45
CA VAL A 133 -5.65 -22.92 0.15
C VAL A 133 -4.28 -22.35 -0.07
N ASP A 134 -4.16 -21.54 -1.12
CA ASP A 134 -3.03 -20.64 -1.30
C ASP A 134 -3.21 -19.44 -0.39
N VAL A 135 -2.28 -19.23 0.54
CA VAL A 135 -2.32 -18.14 1.52
C VAL A 135 -2.27 -16.79 0.79
N HIS A 136 -1.60 -16.73 -0.36
CA HIS A 136 -1.61 -15.55 -1.24
C HIS A 136 -2.99 -15.31 -1.85
N ALA A 137 -3.68 -16.34 -2.37
CA ALA A 137 -5.06 -16.20 -2.84
C ALA A 137 -6.03 -15.73 -1.74
N LEU A 138 -5.87 -16.23 -0.51
CA LEU A 138 -6.69 -15.79 0.63
C LEU A 138 -6.38 -14.35 1.03
N GLN A 139 -5.10 -13.96 1.02
CA GLN A 139 -4.67 -12.59 1.24
C GLN A 139 -5.26 -11.65 0.19
N HIS A 140 -5.22 -12.03 -1.09
CA HIS A 140 -5.86 -11.27 -2.17
C HIS A 140 -7.38 -11.18 -1.97
N ALA A 141 -8.06 -12.28 -1.66
CA ALA A 141 -9.49 -12.31 -1.40
C ALA A 141 -9.89 -11.41 -0.21
N ALA A 142 -9.07 -11.33 0.83
CA ALA A 142 -9.28 -10.44 1.97
C ALA A 142 -9.05 -8.96 1.61
N THR A 143 -8.06 -8.67 0.76
CA THR A 143 -7.75 -7.27 0.38
C THR A 143 -8.84 -6.59 -0.46
N ILE A 144 -9.64 -7.34 -1.22
CA ILE A 144 -10.74 -6.78 -2.05
C ILE A 144 -11.80 -6.07 -1.19
N PRO A 145 -12.48 -6.72 -0.23
CA PRO A 145 -13.47 -6.06 0.62
C PRO A 145 -12.83 -4.99 1.52
N LEU A 146 -11.57 -5.19 1.96
CA LEU A 146 -10.84 -4.20 2.75
C LEU A 146 -10.57 -2.91 1.96
N SER A 147 -10.25 -3.02 0.67
CA SER A 147 -10.05 -1.87 -0.22
C SER A 147 -11.35 -1.11 -0.43
N TYR A 148 -12.48 -1.81 -0.60
CA TYR A 148 -13.79 -1.18 -0.69
C TYR A 148 -14.17 -0.42 0.59
N LEU A 149 -13.96 -1.04 1.76
CA LEU A 149 -14.18 -0.40 3.06
C LEU A 149 -13.31 0.85 3.26
N SER A 150 -12.04 0.77 2.87
CA SER A 150 -11.09 1.90 2.92
C SER A 150 -11.56 3.04 2.03
N TRP A 151 -12.03 2.75 0.82
CA TRP A 151 -12.58 3.75 -0.09
C TRP A 151 -13.84 4.42 0.49
N SER A 152 -14.77 3.62 1.03
CA SER A 152 -15.97 4.16 1.69
C SER A 152 -15.59 5.08 2.85
N PHE A 153 -14.60 4.71 3.66
CA PHE A 153 -14.11 5.56 4.73
C PHE A 153 -13.53 6.88 4.21
N ILE A 154 -12.68 6.84 3.16
CA ILE A 154 -12.08 8.05 2.57
C ILE A 154 -13.16 9.00 2.05
N LYS A 155 -14.21 8.44 1.41
CA LYS A 155 -15.36 9.23 0.95
C LYS A 155 -16.09 9.90 2.11
N ASP A 156 -16.45 9.14 3.15
CA ASP A 156 -17.13 9.68 4.34
C ASP A 156 -16.30 10.79 5.00
N ASP A 157 -14.97 10.58 5.09
CA ASP A 157 -14.04 11.53 5.68
C ASP A 157 -13.94 12.84 4.87
N ALA A 158 -13.93 12.75 3.53
CA ALA A 158 -13.93 13.91 2.65
C ALA A 158 -15.23 14.72 2.77
N GLU A 159 -16.38 14.05 2.83
CA GLU A 159 -17.68 14.68 3.04
C GLU A 159 -17.74 15.40 4.40
N PHE A 160 -17.29 14.73 5.47
CA PHE A 160 -17.25 15.32 6.82
C PHE A 160 -16.38 16.59 6.88
N ARG A 161 -15.20 16.58 6.26
CA ARG A 161 -14.33 17.77 6.21
C ARG A 161 -14.99 18.92 5.45
N THR A 162 -15.61 18.62 4.31
CA THR A 162 -16.25 19.64 3.46
C THR A 162 -17.42 20.29 4.20
N LEU A 163 -18.27 19.49 4.87
CA LEU A 163 -19.37 20.01 5.68
C LEU A 163 -18.89 20.91 6.82
N ASN A 164 -17.81 20.54 7.51
CA ASN A 164 -17.25 21.36 8.59
C ASN A 164 -16.64 22.67 8.08
N LEU A 165 -16.02 22.66 6.90
CA LEU A 165 -15.51 23.88 6.27
C LEU A 165 -16.66 24.82 5.89
N VAL A 166 -17.71 24.30 5.25
CA VAL A 166 -18.90 25.11 4.86
C VAL A 166 -19.59 25.70 6.10
N LYS A 167 -19.75 24.92 7.17
CA LYS A 167 -20.33 25.41 8.43
C LYS A 167 -19.49 26.50 9.11
N LYS A 168 -18.17 26.53 8.89
CA LYS A 168 -17.27 27.53 9.48
C LYS A 168 -17.23 28.85 8.70
N VAL A 169 -17.62 28.81 7.43
CA VAL A 169 -17.66 29.99 6.53
C VAL A 169 -19.02 30.72 6.61
N LYS A 170 -20.07 30.05 7.11
CA LYS A 170 -21.40 30.60 7.33
C LYS A 170 -21.56 31.10 8.76
#